data_AF-A0A933I9E5-F1
#
_entry.id   AF-A0A933I9E5-F1
#
_cell.length_a   1.000
_cell.length_b   1.000
_cell.length_c   1.000
_cell.angle_alpha   90.00
_cell.angle_beta   90.00
_cell.angle_gamma   90.00
#
_symmetry.space_group_name_H-M   'P 1'
#
loop_
_entity.id
_entity.type
_entity.pdbx_description
1 polymer ?
#
loop_
_entity_poly.entity_id
_entity_poly.type
_entity_poly.pdbx_seq_one_letter_code
_entity_poly.pdbx_strand_id
1 'polypeptide(L)'
;MLKFKSLIILFLLVAFAPALLWAGGQSYNYYENGLNYMKKVQWDRAIDEFKSAISLEFSDRTNFKTYGMHFIDYFPHREMAICYYNLGDLDKARKEMELSMAFKSTGRSKDYWDKINQGGTQSASTASKAEDEKLAQERSKLDAEKRRIAEAQAALEQRKKAMDAETAQKAILEERWLAARRDSLERAERQHQAVALDRGKLPVGALTYDPARVTQVGSRLSIAVLPFDNRSGNAEITNTVQDKMITSLYSLKRFKIIERSQIDKVLSEQKLGMTGALDPAKAVKVGKIIGVDAILMGSISSTANGIGMDARLIDTESSGVITAKDAYSGQNTLQDIKTMATDISIQIYNDIPLVEGYLIKLNPAGEAFLDIGTAKGMRKGMKVVVYKEGEEIKHPVTGEILGKQVTKVGELLLTEVQEKMSEAQILEKEAGQSLTVGQKVVAK
;
A
#
# COMPACT_ATOMS: atom_id res chain seq x y z
N MET A 1 31.55 25.67 -52.28
CA MET A 1 31.78 26.62 -51.17
C MET A 1 30.44 27.16 -50.72
N LEU A 2 30.17 27.00 -49.42
CA LEU A 2 29.16 27.60 -48.53
C LEU A 2 28.09 28.52 -49.12
N LYS A 3 26.81 28.16 -48.90
CA LYS A 3 25.81 28.96 -48.14
C LYS A 3 24.45 28.24 -48.10
N PHE A 4 24.28 27.30 -47.16
CA PHE A 4 22.97 26.78 -46.73
C PHE A 4 23.09 26.22 -45.31
N LYS A 5 23.28 27.11 -44.32
CA LYS A 5 23.24 26.80 -42.88
C LYS A 5 22.83 28.06 -42.11
N SER A 6 21.54 28.40 -42.10
CA SER A 6 20.97 29.38 -41.14
C SER A 6 19.43 29.38 -41.14
N LEU A 7 18.76 28.21 -41.13
CA LEU A 7 17.29 28.19 -41.01
C LEU A 7 16.72 26.99 -40.23
N ILE A 8 17.46 26.47 -39.24
CA ILE A 8 16.98 25.39 -38.34
C ILE A 8 17.48 25.60 -36.90
N ILE A 9 17.43 26.83 -36.37
CA ILE A 9 17.74 27.09 -34.95
C ILE A 9 16.62 27.86 -34.23
N LEU A 10 15.44 28.01 -34.84
CA LEU A 10 14.31 28.70 -34.20
C LEU A 10 13.03 27.88 -34.20
N PHE A 11 13.10 26.58 -33.85
CA PHE A 11 11.91 25.76 -33.56
C PHE A 11 12.16 24.65 -32.53
N LEU A 12 13.21 24.78 -31.71
CA LEU A 12 13.64 23.78 -30.73
C LEU A 12 13.72 24.37 -29.30
N LEU A 13 12.78 25.25 -28.95
CA LEU A 13 12.75 25.91 -27.64
C LEU A 13 11.36 25.98 -26.98
N VAL A 14 10.39 25.17 -27.41
CA VAL A 14 9.05 25.11 -26.78
C VAL A 14 8.62 23.70 -26.35
N ALA A 15 9.40 22.65 -26.64
CA ALA A 15 8.99 21.26 -26.38
C ALA A 15 9.57 20.64 -25.09
N PHE A 16 9.92 21.43 -24.07
CA PHE A 16 10.44 20.90 -22.79
C PHE A 16 9.78 21.54 -21.56
N ALA A 17 8.46 21.73 -21.61
CA ALA A 17 7.68 22.26 -20.48
C ALA A 17 6.35 21.55 -20.13
N PRO A 18 6.03 20.29 -20.53
CA PRO A 18 4.89 19.59 -19.91
C PRO A 18 5.24 18.79 -18.65
N ALA A 19 6.44 18.24 -18.52
CA ALA A 19 6.75 17.27 -17.45
C ALA A 19 6.87 17.91 -16.04
N LEU A 20 7.37 19.15 -15.95
CA LEU A 20 7.50 19.84 -14.66
C LEU A 20 6.17 20.36 -14.09
N LEU A 21 5.10 20.43 -14.88
CA LEU A 21 3.81 20.96 -14.44
C LEU A 21 2.92 19.93 -13.71
N TRP A 22 3.27 18.64 -13.76
CA TRP A 22 2.47 17.55 -13.15
C TRP A 22 3.06 16.99 -11.84
N ALA A 23 4.38 17.14 -11.62
CA ALA A 23 5.04 16.63 -10.41
C ALA A 23 4.73 17.47 -9.15
N GLY A 24 4.46 18.78 -9.30
CA GLY A 24 4.19 19.69 -8.19
C GLY A 24 2.88 19.38 -7.43
N GLY A 25 1.86 18.90 -8.14
CA GLY A 25 0.57 18.57 -7.52
C GLY A 25 0.60 17.28 -6.69
N GLN A 26 1.34 16.25 -7.13
CA GLN A 26 1.37 14.96 -6.44
C GLN A 26 2.23 14.99 -5.17
N SER A 27 3.40 15.60 -5.23
CA SER A 27 4.29 15.80 -4.08
C SER A 27 3.66 16.69 -3.00
N TYR A 28 2.83 17.65 -3.42
CA TYR A 28 2.02 18.48 -2.52
C TYR A 28 1.00 17.64 -1.72
N ASN A 29 0.27 16.72 -2.36
CA ASN A 29 -0.75 15.93 -1.67
C ASN A 29 -0.15 15.09 -0.52
N TYR A 30 1.00 14.44 -0.76
CA TYR A 30 1.72 13.71 0.29
C TYR A 30 2.24 14.65 1.38
N TYR A 31 2.76 15.81 1.01
CA TYR A 31 3.21 16.80 1.99
C TYR A 31 2.06 17.34 2.85
N GLU A 32 0.90 17.64 2.25
CA GLU A 32 -0.29 18.09 2.97
C GLU A 32 -0.84 16.98 3.90
N ASN A 33 -0.84 15.72 3.45
CA ASN A 33 -1.19 14.58 4.28
C ASN A 33 -0.24 14.42 5.47
N GLY A 34 1.08 14.54 5.23
CA GLY A 34 2.09 14.52 6.28
C GLY A 34 1.85 15.61 7.33
N LEU A 35 1.59 16.84 6.89
CA LEU A 35 1.21 17.94 7.79
C LEU A 35 -0.08 17.65 8.57
N ASN A 36 -1.08 17.03 7.93
CA ASN A 36 -2.33 16.65 8.60
C ASN A 36 -2.11 15.54 9.65
N TYR A 37 -1.20 14.60 9.42
CA TYR A 37 -0.81 13.61 10.43
C TYR A 37 0.00 14.22 11.57
N MET A 38 0.88 15.19 11.29
CA MET A 38 1.56 15.95 12.34
C MET A 38 0.58 16.69 13.25
N LYS A 39 -0.46 17.33 12.68
CA LYS A 39 -1.53 17.99 13.46
C LYS A 39 -2.26 17.00 14.38
N LYS A 40 -2.39 15.74 13.94
CA LYS A 40 -2.98 14.63 14.70
C LYS A 40 -1.97 13.91 15.60
N VAL A 41 -0.73 14.39 15.69
CA VAL A 41 0.36 13.80 16.50
C VAL A 41 0.68 12.35 16.06
N GLN A 42 0.41 12.01 14.81
CA GLN A 42 0.70 10.70 14.22
C GLN A 42 2.05 10.75 13.51
N TRP A 43 3.14 10.85 14.28
CA TRP A 43 4.48 11.14 13.77
C TRP A 43 5.02 10.09 12.79
N ASP A 44 4.82 8.80 13.06
CA ASP A 44 5.27 7.71 12.17
C ASP A 44 4.56 7.79 10.81
N ARG A 45 3.24 8.02 10.80
CA ARG A 45 2.46 8.19 9.57
C ARG A 45 2.86 9.46 8.82
N ALA A 46 3.11 10.55 9.54
CA ALA A 46 3.61 11.78 8.94
C ALA A 46 4.96 11.56 8.24
N ILE A 47 5.87 10.81 8.86
CA ILE A 47 7.17 10.45 8.26
C ILE A 47 6.97 9.69 6.94
N ASP A 48 6.06 8.72 6.90
CA ASP A 48 5.84 7.94 5.67
C ASP A 48 5.27 8.78 4.52
N GLU A 49 4.35 9.70 4.83
CA GLU A 49 3.86 10.69 3.87
C GLU A 49 4.97 11.65 3.42
N PHE A 50 5.84 12.11 4.34
CA PHE A 50 6.96 12.97 3.98
C PHE A 50 8.02 12.25 3.15
N LYS A 51 8.34 10.98 3.42
CA LYS A 51 9.19 10.16 2.54
C LYS A 51 8.59 10.06 1.14
N SER A 52 7.27 9.90 1.06
CA SER A 52 6.55 9.82 -0.22
C SER A 52 6.62 11.14 -0.98
N ALA A 53 6.44 12.26 -0.27
CA ALA A 53 6.65 13.61 -0.78
C ALA A 53 8.10 13.82 -1.29
N ILE A 54 9.11 13.51 -0.48
CA ILE A 54 10.54 13.62 -0.80
C ILE A 54 10.92 12.78 -2.02
N SER A 55 10.32 11.58 -2.16
CA SER A 55 10.56 10.72 -3.31
C SER A 55 10.10 11.31 -4.65
N LEU A 56 9.22 12.31 -4.61
CA LEU A 56 8.69 13.02 -5.78
C LEU A 56 9.33 14.40 -5.95
N GLU A 57 9.56 15.11 -4.85
CA GLU A 57 10.25 16.40 -4.81
C GLU A 57 11.15 16.45 -3.57
N PHE A 58 12.46 16.36 -3.82
CA PHE A 58 13.48 16.22 -2.78
C PHE A 58 13.84 17.56 -2.10
N SER A 59 13.57 18.71 -2.73
CA SER A 59 14.11 20.00 -2.27
C SER A 59 13.17 20.77 -1.33
N ASP A 60 13.70 21.22 -0.19
CA ASP A 60 13.02 22.18 0.69
C ASP A 60 13.10 23.60 0.10
N ARG A 61 11.96 24.23 -0.19
CA ARG A 61 11.90 25.57 -0.80
C ARG A 61 10.61 26.33 -0.53
N THR A 62 10.74 27.66 -0.54
CA THR A 62 9.62 28.63 -0.52
C THR A 62 9.05 28.82 -1.92
N ASN A 63 7.80 29.25 -2.04
CA ASN A 63 7.12 29.49 -3.32
C ASN A 63 7.07 28.25 -4.22
N PHE A 64 6.86 27.09 -3.63
CA PHE A 64 6.64 25.85 -4.37
C PHE A 64 5.26 25.86 -5.02
N LYS A 65 5.23 25.68 -6.35
CA LYS A 65 4.00 25.68 -7.13
C LYS A 65 3.31 24.32 -7.04
N THR A 66 2.06 24.29 -6.57
CA THR A 66 1.29 23.05 -6.40
C THR A 66 0.43 22.77 -7.64
N TYR A 67 -0.76 23.37 -7.72
CA TYR A 67 -1.68 23.32 -8.86
C TYR A 67 -2.18 24.73 -9.20
N GLY A 68 -2.30 25.05 -10.48
CA GLY A 68 -2.72 26.38 -10.93
C GLY A 68 -1.78 27.50 -10.47
N MET A 69 -2.33 28.55 -9.83
CA MET A 69 -1.60 29.69 -9.27
C MET A 69 -1.45 29.59 -7.73
N HIS A 70 -1.43 28.39 -7.18
CA HIS A 70 -1.26 28.18 -5.75
C HIS A 70 0.22 27.89 -5.43
N PHE A 71 0.79 28.67 -4.50
CA PHE A 71 2.17 28.58 -4.05
C PHE A 71 2.22 28.35 -2.56
N ILE A 72 3.09 27.46 -2.11
CA ILE A 72 3.25 27.13 -0.70
C ILE A 72 4.72 27.14 -0.28
N ASP A 73 4.92 27.11 1.03
CA ASP A 73 6.20 26.74 1.62
C ASP A 73 6.27 25.21 1.75
N TYR A 74 7.17 24.60 0.99
CA TYR A 74 7.33 23.15 0.87
C TYR A 74 8.63 22.71 1.53
N PHE A 75 8.55 22.12 2.71
CA PHE A 75 9.70 21.78 3.55
C PHE A 75 9.59 20.36 4.12
N PRO A 76 9.48 19.31 3.28
CA PRO A 76 9.27 17.95 3.77
C PRO A 76 10.43 17.44 4.64
N HIS A 77 11.69 17.81 4.37
CA HIS A 77 12.82 17.41 5.24
C HIS A 77 12.74 18.07 6.62
N ARG A 78 12.38 19.36 6.67
CA ARG A 78 12.15 20.07 7.95
C ARG A 78 11.08 19.38 8.77
N GLU A 79 9.93 19.11 8.17
CA GLU A 79 8.79 18.56 8.89
C GLU A 79 9.03 17.09 9.28
N MET A 80 9.74 16.32 8.46
CA MET A 80 10.17 14.96 8.80
C MET A 80 11.18 14.94 9.97
N ALA A 81 12.13 15.88 9.99
CA ALA A 81 13.05 16.05 11.11
C ALA A 81 12.32 16.37 12.43
N ILE A 82 11.27 17.19 12.38
CA ILE A 82 10.42 17.50 13.52
C ILE A 82 9.68 16.24 13.99
N CYS A 83 9.20 15.39 13.07
CA CYS A 83 8.58 14.13 13.44
C CYS A 83 9.56 13.19 14.17
N TYR A 84 10.78 13.02 13.65
CA TYR A 84 11.81 12.22 14.31
C TYR A 84 12.20 12.75 15.69
N TYR A 85 12.28 14.08 15.82
CA TYR A 85 12.53 14.72 17.12
C TYR A 85 11.42 14.41 18.13
N ASN A 86 10.15 14.42 17.72
CA ASN A 86 9.03 14.07 18.59
C ASN A 86 8.98 12.57 18.94
N LEU A 87 9.53 11.71 18.09
CA LEU A 87 9.69 10.26 18.36
C LEU A 87 10.93 9.96 19.23
N GLY A 88 11.78 10.94 19.51
CA GLY A 88 13.01 10.76 20.28
C GLY A 88 14.18 10.19 19.47
N ASP A 89 14.02 9.99 18.16
CA ASP A 89 15.10 9.57 17.27
C ASP A 89 15.94 10.79 16.87
N LEU A 90 16.76 11.26 17.82
CA LEU A 90 17.55 12.48 17.68
C LEU A 90 18.60 12.40 16.57
N ASP A 91 19.10 11.20 16.26
CA ASP A 91 20.09 11.01 15.19
C ASP A 91 19.48 11.21 13.81
N LYS A 92 18.29 10.66 13.56
CA LYS A 92 17.56 10.91 12.31
C LYS A 92 17.04 12.34 12.25
N ALA A 93 16.54 12.87 13.36
CA ALA A 93 16.09 14.26 13.43
C ALA A 93 17.20 15.23 13.05
N ARG A 94 18.42 15.01 13.56
CA ARG A 94 19.58 15.85 13.26
C ARG A 94 19.92 15.81 11.76
N LYS A 95 20.06 14.61 11.18
CA LYS A 95 20.40 14.43 9.76
C LYS A 95 19.41 15.12 8.82
N GLU A 96 18.12 14.92 9.06
CA GLU A 96 17.07 15.52 8.22
C GLU A 96 16.98 17.04 8.42
N MET A 97 17.25 17.54 9.62
CA MET A 97 17.29 18.98 9.88
C MET A 97 18.50 19.66 9.23
N GLU A 98 19.68 19.03 9.27
CA GLU A 98 20.87 19.50 8.54
C GLU A 98 20.57 19.63 7.05
N LEU A 99 19.92 18.61 6.47
CA LEU A 99 19.55 18.60 5.06
C LEU A 99 18.55 19.72 4.71
N SER A 100 17.52 19.91 5.53
CA SER A 100 16.58 21.03 5.38
C SER A 100 17.27 22.39 5.45
N MET A 101 18.16 22.59 6.43
CA MET A 101 18.90 23.83 6.60
C MET A 101 19.89 24.10 5.46
N ALA A 102 20.47 23.04 4.87
CA ALA A 102 21.33 23.13 3.69
C ALA A 102 20.56 23.57 2.44
N PHE A 103 19.32 23.11 2.25
CA PHE A 103 18.45 23.59 1.18
C PHE A 103 17.97 25.02 1.41
N LYS A 104 17.30 25.25 2.55
CA LYS A 104 16.73 26.54 2.91
C LYS A 104 16.53 26.64 4.42
N SER A 105 17.47 27.32 5.09
CA SER A 105 17.33 27.64 6.51
C SER A 105 16.12 28.57 6.78
N THR A 106 15.25 28.17 7.70
CA THR A 106 14.11 28.97 8.19
C THR A 106 14.23 29.19 9.69
N GLY A 107 13.47 30.16 10.24
CA GLY A 107 13.40 30.35 11.71
C GLY A 107 12.98 29.06 12.42
N ARG A 108 11.94 28.40 11.90
CA ARG A 108 11.48 27.09 12.41
C ARG A 108 12.56 26.00 12.33
N SER A 109 13.38 25.96 11.27
CA SER A 109 14.49 25.00 11.18
C SER A 109 15.54 25.26 12.27
N LYS A 110 15.89 26.53 12.53
CA LYS A 110 16.84 26.90 13.60
C LYS A 110 16.30 26.58 14.99
N ASP A 111 15.03 26.88 15.24
CA ASP A 111 14.39 26.59 16.54
C ASP A 111 14.44 25.10 16.88
N TYR A 112 14.17 24.24 15.90
CA TYR A 112 14.23 22.79 16.12
C TYR A 112 15.65 22.23 16.08
N TRP A 113 16.56 22.84 15.32
CA TRP A 113 18.00 22.52 15.38
C TRP A 113 18.55 22.70 16.79
N ASP A 114 18.24 23.82 17.43
CA ASP A 114 18.65 24.11 18.80
C ASP A 114 18.03 23.11 19.78
N LYS A 115 16.74 22.78 19.62
CA LYS A 115 16.05 21.77 20.44
C LYS A 115 16.63 20.36 20.30
N ILE A 116 16.96 19.93 19.08
CA ILE A 116 17.58 18.63 18.80
C ILE A 116 18.96 18.56 19.46
N ASN A 117 19.73 19.65 19.43
CA ASN A 117 21.08 19.70 20.00
C ASN A 117 21.11 19.92 21.52
N GLN A 118 20.06 20.51 22.11
CA GLN A 118 19.90 20.66 23.56
C GLN A 118 19.38 19.38 24.26
N GLY A 119 19.08 18.31 23.52
CA GLY A 119 18.67 17.01 24.07
C GLY A 119 17.31 17.02 24.80
N GLY A 120 16.53 18.10 24.67
CA GLY A 120 15.29 18.26 25.42
C GLY A 120 14.11 17.62 24.71
N THR A 121 13.62 16.48 25.19
CA THR A 121 12.31 15.93 24.78
C THR A 121 11.21 16.54 25.66
N GLN A 122 10.55 17.60 25.18
CA GLN A 122 9.32 18.12 25.79
C GLN A 122 8.29 18.42 24.70
N SER A 123 7.56 17.39 24.23
CA SER A 123 6.24 17.59 23.59
C SER A 123 5.46 16.31 23.27
N ALA A 124 6.03 15.11 23.41
CA ALA A 124 5.34 13.87 23.00
C ALA A 124 4.39 13.26 24.06
N SER A 125 4.39 13.75 25.31
CA SER A 125 3.69 13.07 26.39
C SER A 125 2.25 13.52 26.64
N THR A 126 1.76 14.63 26.07
CA THR A 126 0.43 15.16 26.46
C THR A 126 -0.70 14.70 25.56
N ALA A 127 -0.47 14.45 24.26
CA ALA A 127 -1.52 14.02 23.33
C ALA A 127 -1.72 12.49 23.31
N SER A 128 -0.63 11.70 23.39
CA SER A 128 -0.74 10.25 23.62
C SER A 128 -1.33 9.97 24.99
N LYS A 129 -0.90 10.67 26.06
CA LYS A 129 -1.58 10.52 27.37
C LYS A 129 -3.03 10.95 27.32
N ALA A 130 -3.41 12.05 26.64
CA ALA A 130 -4.81 12.45 26.57
C ALA A 130 -5.69 11.44 25.80
N GLU A 131 -5.19 10.82 24.73
CA GLU A 131 -5.92 9.76 24.01
C GLU A 131 -5.92 8.42 24.76
N ASP A 132 -4.79 8.04 25.38
CA ASP A 132 -4.68 6.83 26.19
C ASP A 132 -5.49 6.94 27.49
N GLU A 133 -5.58 8.14 28.08
CA GLU A 133 -6.39 8.48 29.24
C GLU A 133 -7.87 8.58 28.87
N LYS A 134 -8.21 9.05 27.67
CA LYS A 134 -9.58 9.02 27.13
C LYS A 134 -10.04 7.59 26.84
N LEU A 135 -9.17 6.76 26.27
CA LEU A 135 -9.42 5.33 26.04
C LEU A 135 -9.50 4.56 27.36
N ALA A 136 -8.67 4.91 28.36
CA ALA A 136 -8.73 4.34 29.71
C ALA A 136 -10.01 4.78 30.45
N GLN A 137 -10.45 6.03 30.28
CA GLN A 137 -11.72 6.53 30.80
C GLN A 137 -12.93 5.83 30.14
N GLU A 138 -12.88 5.59 28.83
CA GLU A 138 -13.91 4.85 28.09
C GLU A 138 -13.97 3.38 28.52
N ARG A 139 -12.81 2.72 28.69
CA ARG A 139 -12.72 1.36 29.26
C ARG A 139 -13.25 1.31 30.69
N SER A 140 -12.91 2.29 31.52
CA SER A 140 -13.42 2.38 32.90
C SER A 140 -14.94 2.59 32.94
N LYS A 141 -15.50 3.41 32.04
CA LYS A 141 -16.96 3.57 31.90
C LYS A 141 -17.64 2.28 31.46
N LEU A 142 -17.05 1.57 30.51
CA LEU A 142 -17.54 0.28 30.01
C LEU A 142 -17.51 -0.78 31.12
N ASP A 143 -16.44 -0.87 31.90
CA ASP A 143 -16.32 -1.79 33.04
C ASP A 143 -17.29 -1.44 34.18
N ALA A 144 -17.52 -0.15 34.45
CA ALA A 144 -18.53 0.29 35.40
C ALA A 144 -19.95 -0.09 34.92
N GLU A 145 -20.23 0.04 33.63
CA GLU A 145 -21.50 -0.36 33.05
C GLU A 145 -21.72 -1.88 33.07
N LYS A 146 -20.67 -2.67 32.84
CA LYS A 146 -20.69 -4.14 33.07
C LYS A 146 -21.11 -4.49 34.48
N ARG A 147 -20.51 -3.84 35.48
CA ARG A 147 -20.83 -4.08 36.89
C ARG A 147 -22.29 -3.75 37.20
N ARG A 148 -22.80 -2.61 36.70
CA ARG A 148 -24.21 -2.23 36.85
C ARG A 148 -25.17 -3.23 36.22
N ILE A 149 -24.86 -3.73 35.02
CA ILE A 149 -25.67 -4.75 34.35
C ILE A 149 -25.64 -6.06 35.15
N ALA A 150 -24.48 -6.47 35.67
CA ALA A 150 -24.34 -7.68 36.49
C ALA A 150 -25.10 -7.57 37.83
N GLU A 151 -25.03 -6.42 38.51
CA GLU A 151 -25.78 -6.13 39.74
C GLU A 151 -27.28 -6.11 39.50
N ALA A 152 -27.74 -5.47 38.42
CA ALA A 152 -29.15 -5.47 38.02
C ALA A 152 -29.65 -6.89 37.71
N GLN A 153 -28.84 -7.72 37.08
CA GLN A 153 -29.16 -9.12 36.83
C GLN A 153 -29.24 -9.94 38.12
N ALA A 154 -28.31 -9.75 39.05
CA ALA A 154 -28.35 -10.42 40.35
C ALA A 154 -29.58 -10.00 41.17
N ALA A 155 -29.93 -8.71 41.16
CA ALA A 155 -31.12 -8.20 41.81
C ALA A 155 -32.42 -8.73 41.16
N LEU A 156 -32.44 -8.80 39.83
CA LEU A 156 -33.55 -9.39 39.08
C LEU A 156 -33.73 -10.88 39.41
N GLU A 157 -32.64 -11.65 39.49
CA GLU A 157 -32.67 -13.06 39.90
C GLU A 157 -33.17 -13.24 41.35
N GLN A 158 -32.81 -12.34 42.27
CA GLN A 158 -33.34 -12.37 43.63
C GLN A 158 -34.84 -12.02 43.68
N ARG A 159 -35.29 -11.06 42.87
CA ARG A 159 -36.73 -10.70 42.75
C ARG A 159 -37.55 -11.83 42.13
N LYS A 160 -37.02 -12.51 41.10
CA LYS A 160 -37.64 -13.69 40.48
C LYS A 160 -37.90 -14.81 41.51
N LYS A 161 -37.05 -14.95 42.52
CA LYS A 161 -37.23 -15.93 43.61
C LYS A 161 -38.34 -15.57 44.60
N ALA A 162 -38.82 -14.31 44.63
CA ALA A 162 -39.88 -13.85 45.53
C ALA A 162 -41.32 -14.03 44.98
N MET A 163 -41.47 -14.57 43.76
CA MET A 163 -42.70 -15.01 43.08
C MET A 163 -44.02 -14.30 43.46
N ASP A 164 -44.32 -13.21 42.75
CA ASP A 164 -45.69 -12.77 42.47
C ASP A 164 -45.90 -12.56 40.95
N ALA A 165 -47.15 -12.59 40.48
CA ALA A 165 -47.48 -12.56 39.04
C ALA A 165 -47.22 -11.20 38.36
N GLU A 166 -47.23 -10.10 39.12
CA GLU A 166 -46.95 -8.75 38.60
C GLU A 166 -45.44 -8.51 38.42
N THR A 167 -44.64 -9.06 39.34
CA THR A 167 -43.17 -9.04 39.33
C THR A 167 -42.63 -9.87 38.16
N ALA A 168 -43.32 -10.93 37.75
CA ALA A 168 -42.93 -11.74 36.59
C ALA A 168 -42.97 -10.96 35.27
N GLN A 169 -44.00 -10.13 35.04
CA GLN A 169 -44.13 -9.38 33.78
C GLN A 169 -43.15 -8.20 33.69
N LYS A 170 -42.93 -7.50 34.81
CA LYS A 170 -41.87 -6.48 34.93
C LYS A 170 -40.48 -7.09 34.76
N ALA A 171 -40.26 -8.30 35.30
CA ALA A 171 -39.00 -9.02 35.16
C ALA A 171 -38.67 -9.42 33.72
N ILE A 172 -39.67 -9.83 32.91
CA ILE A 172 -39.47 -10.16 31.49
C ILE A 172 -39.04 -8.93 30.68
N LEU A 173 -39.63 -7.77 30.97
CA LEU A 173 -39.29 -6.52 30.28
C LEU A 173 -37.89 -6.03 30.67
N GLU A 174 -37.55 -6.12 31.97
CA GLU A 174 -36.24 -5.78 32.51
C GLU A 174 -35.15 -6.73 31.97
N GLU A 175 -35.44 -8.02 31.82
CA GLU A 175 -34.54 -9.01 31.21
C GLU A 175 -34.28 -8.72 29.73
N ARG A 176 -35.31 -8.39 28.95
CA ARG A 176 -35.15 -7.96 27.54
C ARG A 176 -34.32 -6.69 27.42
N TRP A 177 -34.53 -5.73 28.33
CA TRP A 177 -33.76 -4.49 28.35
C TRP A 177 -32.29 -4.74 28.70
N LEU A 178 -32.01 -5.57 29.70
CA LEU A 178 -30.66 -5.97 30.08
C LEU A 178 -29.94 -6.76 28.97
N ALA A 179 -30.66 -7.63 28.25
CA ALA A 179 -30.13 -8.37 27.10
C ALA A 179 -29.75 -7.42 25.95
N ALA A 180 -30.62 -6.49 25.57
CA ALA A 180 -30.32 -5.49 24.53
C ALA A 180 -29.14 -4.59 24.93
N ARG A 181 -29.03 -4.24 26.23
CA ARG A 181 -27.91 -3.45 26.74
C ARG A 181 -26.59 -4.24 26.68
N ARG A 182 -26.60 -5.53 27.02
CA ARG A 182 -25.43 -6.42 26.89
C ARG A 182 -24.95 -6.51 25.43
N ASP A 183 -25.86 -6.74 24.48
CA ASP A 183 -25.52 -6.78 23.04
C ASP A 183 -24.93 -5.46 22.52
N SER A 184 -25.40 -4.32 23.05
CA SER A 184 -24.81 -3.02 22.70
C SER A 184 -23.40 -2.85 23.26
N LEU A 185 -23.15 -3.38 24.46
CA LEU A 185 -21.85 -3.34 25.14
C LEU A 185 -20.83 -4.25 24.45
N GLU A 186 -21.23 -5.47 24.08
CA GLU A 186 -20.38 -6.39 23.33
C GLU A 186 -19.99 -5.87 21.94
N ARG A 187 -20.88 -5.11 21.29
CA ARG A 187 -20.58 -4.44 20.02
C ARG A 187 -19.58 -3.30 20.21
N ALA A 188 -19.77 -2.48 21.24
CA ALA A 188 -18.82 -1.43 21.60
C ALA A 188 -17.44 -2.03 21.93
N GLU A 189 -17.38 -3.14 22.66
CA GLU A 189 -16.15 -3.87 22.96
C GLU A 189 -15.47 -4.41 21.71
N ARG A 190 -16.22 -5.05 20.81
CA ARG A 190 -15.69 -5.53 19.52
C ARG A 190 -15.12 -4.38 18.69
N GLN A 191 -15.77 -3.22 18.71
CA GLN A 191 -15.30 -2.02 18.03
C GLN A 191 -14.02 -1.48 18.69
N HIS A 192 -13.96 -1.41 20.02
CA HIS A 192 -12.75 -1.02 20.76
C HIS A 192 -11.60 -2.02 20.61
N GLN A 193 -11.89 -3.33 20.52
CA GLN A 193 -10.91 -4.37 20.24
C GLN A 193 -10.44 -4.35 18.78
N ALA A 194 -11.31 -4.07 17.81
CA ALA A 194 -10.94 -3.93 16.40
C ALA A 194 -10.02 -2.71 16.18
N VAL A 195 -10.29 -1.59 16.85
CA VAL A 195 -9.42 -0.41 16.86
C VAL A 195 -8.07 -0.69 17.56
N ALA A 196 -8.04 -1.58 18.55
CA ALA A 196 -6.80 -2.04 19.18
C ALA A 196 -6.02 -3.05 18.30
N LEU A 197 -6.71 -3.88 17.50
CA LEU A 197 -6.11 -4.83 16.57
C LEU A 197 -5.48 -4.16 15.34
N ASP A 198 -5.93 -2.96 14.95
CA ASP A 198 -5.44 -2.19 13.80
C ASP A 198 -4.09 -1.47 14.06
N ARG A 199 -3.67 -1.32 15.32
CA ARG A 199 -2.40 -0.64 15.66
C ARG A 199 -1.16 -1.55 15.66
N GLY A 200 -1.30 -2.85 15.35
CA GLY A 200 -0.25 -3.84 15.61
C GLY A 200 0.14 -4.79 14.46
N LYS A 201 -0.37 -4.65 13.23
CA LYS A 201 -0.01 -5.55 12.11
C LYS A 201 0.07 -4.84 10.76
N LEU A 202 1.18 -4.13 10.51
CA LEU A 202 1.80 -4.24 9.19
C LEU A 202 2.83 -5.39 9.31
N PRO A 203 2.66 -6.51 8.60
CA PRO A 203 3.64 -7.59 8.64
C PRO A 203 4.98 -7.15 8.06
N VAL A 204 6.04 -7.78 8.56
CA VAL A 204 7.45 -7.59 8.18
C VAL A 204 7.57 -7.78 6.66
N GLY A 205 7.77 -6.68 5.94
CA GLY A 205 7.81 -6.64 4.47
C GLY A 205 7.50 -5.25 3.90
N ALA A 206 6.65 -4.48 4.58
CA ALA A 206 6.36 -3.08 4.21
C ALA A 206 7.47 -2.09 4.63
N LEU A 207 8.40 -2.49 5.51
CA LEU A 207 9.37 -1.58 6.16
C LEU A 207 10.85 -1.82 5.80
N THR A 208 11.17 -2.69 4.83
CA THR A 208 12.57 -2.99 4.49
C THR A 208 12.95 -2.71 3.03
N TYR A 209 12.05 -2.16 2.21
CA TYR A 209 12.27 -2.11 0.77
C TYR A 209 12.17 -0.71 0.16
N ASP A 210 13.26 -0.25 -0.43
CA ASP A 210 13.36 0.99 -1.21
C ASP A 210 12.80 0.76 -2.63
N PRO A 211 11.65 1.36 -3.00
CA PRO A 211 11.06 1.22 -4.33
C PRO A 211 11.97 1.68 -5.48
N ALA A 212 13.00 2.49 -5.19
CA ALA A 212 14.00 2.93 -6.16
C ALA A 212 15.02 1.83 -6.53
N ARG A 213 15.12 0.74 -5.76
CA ARG A 213 16.02 -0.39 -6.08
C ARG A 213 15.44 -1.32 -7.15
N VAL A 214 14.12 -1.45 -7.27
CA VAL A 214 13.45 -2.23 -8.35
C VAL A 214 13.53 -1.57 -9.70
N THR A 215 13.70 -0.24 -9.74
CA THR A 215 13.52 0.53 -10.98
C THR A 215 14.52 0.16 -12.08
N GLN A 216 15.51 -0.69 -11.80
CA GLN A 216 16.53 -1.09 -12.77
C GLN A 216 16.49 -2.56 -13.23
N VAL A 217 15.52 -3.41 -12.83
CA VAL A 217 15.26 -4.67 -13.57
C VAL A 217 13.78 -4.94 -13.79
N GLY A 218 13.32 -4.56 -14.99
CA GLY A 218 12.86 -5.54 -15.97
C GLY A 218 11.54 -6.28 -15.80
N SER A 219 10.88 -6.33 -14.65
CA SER A 219 9.57 -7.00 -14.56
C SER A 219 8.89 -6.80 -13.21
N ARG A 220 8.46 -5.57 -12.90
CA ARG A 220 7.32 -5.45 -11.97
C ARG A 220 6.20 -6.31 -12.54
N LEU A 221 5.65 -7.24 -11.75
CA LEU A 221 4.51 -8.05 -12.17
C LEU A 221 3.47 -7.15 -12.83
N SER A 222 3.24 -7.38 -14.11
CA SER A 222 2.33 -6.58 -14.90
C SER A 222 0.90 -7.08 -14.69
N ILE A 223 0.02 -6.16 -14.28
CA ILE A 223 -1.35 -6.48 -13.89
C ILE A 223 -2.32 -5.66 -14.74
N ALA A 224 -3.27 -6.35 -15.37
CA ALA A 224 -4.46 -5.72 -15.93
C ALA A 224 -5.64 -5.90 -14.96
N VAL A 225 -6.29 -4.80 -14.58
CA VAL A 225 -7.51 -4.85 -13.76
C VAL A 225 -8.72 -4.85 -14.69
N LEU A 226 -9.38 -6.00 -14.81
CA LEU A 226 -10.57 -6.15 -15.63
C LEU A 226 -11.80 -5.51 -14.95
N PRO A 227 -12.85 -5.15 -15.71
CA PRO A 227 -14.10 -4.70 -15.12
C PRO A 227 -14.68 -5.77 -14.18
N PHE A 228 -15.04 -5.35 -12.96
CA PHE A 228 -15.64 -6.24 -11.97
C PHE A 228 -17.08 -6.61 -12.35
N ASP A 229 -17.44 -7.88 -12.16
CA ASP A 229 -18.82 -8.35 -12.28
C ASP A 229 -19.70 -7.58 -11.29
N ASN A 230 -20.79 -7.01 -11.79
CA ASN A 230 -21.64 -6.19 -10.95
C ASN A 230 -23.00 -6.84 -10.75
N ARG A 231 -23.15 -7.43 -9.58
CA ARG A 231 -24.39 -8.05 -9.09
C ARG A 231 -25.08 -7.17 -8.05
N SER A 232 -24.70 -5.90 -7.95
CA SER A 232 -25.31 -4.94 -7.01
C SER A 232 -26.51 -4.19 -7.60
N GLY A 233 -26.63 -4.16 -8.94
CA GLY A 233 -27.66 -3.40 -9.65
C GLY A 233 -27.34 -1.93 -9.89
N ASN A 234 -26.22 -1.40 -9.37
CA ASN A 234 -25.78 -0.01 -9.60
C ASN A 234 -24.61 0.04 -10.60
N ALA A 235 -24.88 0.49 -11.83
CA ALA A 235 -23.92 0.49 -12.93
C ALA A 235 -22.65 1.35 -12.71
N GLU A 236 -22.70 2.37 -11.85
CA GLU A 236 -21.57 3.30 -11.64
C GLU A 236 -20.46 2.70 -10.77
N ILE A 237 -20.78 1.63 -10.02
CA ILE A 237 -19.86 1.02 -9.06
C ILE A 237 -18.67 0.34 -9.76
N THR A 238 -18.90 -0.33 -10.90
CA THR A 238 -17.84 -1.12 -11.57
C THR A 238 -16.64 -0.25 -11.94
N ASN A 239 -16.90 0.89 -12.57
CA ASN A 239 -15.87 1.82 -13.01
C ASN A 239 -15.13 2.39 -11.80
N THR A 240 -15.87 2.77 -10.76
CA THR A 240 -15.31 3.31 -9.53
C THR A 240 -14.35 2.32 -8.86
N VAL A 241 -14.72 1.04 -8.79
CA VAL A 241 -13.87 0.00 -8.21
C VAL A 241 -12.64 -0.25 -9.07
N GLN A 242 -12.81 -0.39 -10.38
CA GLN A 242 -11.70 -0.60 -11.30
C GLN A 242 -10.66 0.53 -11.21
N ASP A 243 -11.11 1.79 -11.30
CA ASP A 243 -10.23 2.97 -11.25
C ASP A 243 -9.56 3.08 -9.88
N LYS A 244 -10.29 2.77 -8.80
CA LYS A 244 -9.74 2.80 -7.44
C LYS A 244 -8.69 1.72 -7.22
N MET A 245 -8.89 0.50 -7.73
CA MET A 245 -7.89 -0.57 -7.65
C MET A 245 -6.66 -0.26 -8.50
N ILE A 246 -6.85 0.24 -9.73
CA ILE A 246 -5.74 0.70 -10.59
C ILE A 246 -4.90 1.73 -9.85
N THR A 247 -5.55 2.77 -9.30
CA THR A 247 -4.87 3.84 -8.56
C THR A 247 -4.15 3.29 -7.33
N SER A 248 -4.81 2.44 -6.54
CA SER A 248 -4.25 1.90 -5.30
C SER A 248 -3.05 1.00 -5.59
N LEU A 249 -3.17 0.04 -6.51
CA LEU A 249 -2.07 -0.85 -6.90
C LEU A 249 -0.90 -0.11 -7.57
N TYR A 250 -1.18 0.94 -8.36
CA TYR A 250 -0.14 1.78 -8.95
C TYR A 250 0.63 2.56 -7.87
N SER A 251 -0.08 3.13 -6.89
CA SER A 251 0.51 3.92 -5.80
C SER A 251 1.46 3.11 -4.92
N LEU A 252 1.28 1.79 -4.85
CA LEU A 252 2.16 0.87 -4.11
C LEU A 252 3.52 0.67 -4.79
N LYS A 253 3.73 1.19 -6.02
CA LYS A 253 5.00 1.16 -6.79
C LYS A 253 5.59 -0.26 -6.99
N ARG A 254 4.80 -1.31 -6.75
CA ARG A 254 5.18 -2.73 -6.81
C ARG A 254 4.90 -3.37 -8.17
N PHE A 255 3.80 -2.96 -8.78
CA PHE A 255 3.24 -3.58 -9.98
C PHE A 255 3.38 -2.65 -11.19
N LYS A 256 3.42 -3.24 -12.39
CA LYS A 256 3.22 -2.49 -13.64
C LYS A 256 1.74 -2.56 -14.00
N ILE A 257 1.00 -1.52 -13.69
CA ILE A 257 -0.45 -1.49 -13.95
C ILE A 257 -0.71 -1.07 -15.39
N ILE A 258 -1.56 -1.83 -16.09
CA ILE A 258 -2.04 -1.46 -17.42
C ILE A 258 -3.19 -0.47 -17.31
N GLU A 259 -3.16 0.56 -18.14
CA GLU A 259 -4.22 1.55 -18.21
C GLU A 259 -5.53 0.94 -18.71
N ARG A 260 -6.62 1.40 -18.13
CA ARG A 260 -7.98 0.97 -18.46
C ARG A 260 -8.31 1.12 -19.95
N SER A 261 -7.90 2.20 -20.59
CA SER A 261 -8.16 2.47 -22.02
C SER A 261 -7.64 1.36 -22.94
N GLN A 262 -6.50 0.75 -22.62
CA GLN A 262 -5.93 -0.36 -23.36
C GLN A 262 -6.76 -1.64 -23.18
N ILE A 263 -7.25 -1.87 -21.97
CA ILE A 263 -8.15 -2.99 -21.65
C ILE A 263 -9.46 -2.84 -22.42
N ASP A 264 -10.08 -1.66 -22.36
CA ASP A 264 -11.36 -1.37 -23.02
C ASP A 264 -11.27 -1.54 -24.55
N LYS A 265 -10.13 -1.14 -25.14
CA LYS A 265 -9.84 -1.35 -26.57
C LYS A 265 -9.80 -2.83 -26.92
N VAL A 266 -9.04 -3.63 -26.18
CA VAL A 266 -8.91 -5.08 -26.43
C VAL A 266 -10.24 -5.80 -26.23
N LEU A 267 -11.00 -5.45 -25.17
CA LEU A 267 -12.33 -6.03 -24.94
C LEU A 267 -13.28 -5.75 -26.12
N SER A 268 -13.27 -4.51 -26.63
CA SER A 268 -14.08 -4.11 -27.79
C SER A 268 -13.68 -4.86 -29.06
N GLU A 269 -12.39 -5.01 -29.34
CA GLU A 269 -11.87 -5.74 -30.50
C GLU A 269 -12.22 -7.23 -30.46
N GLN A 270 -12.15 -7.85 -29.27
CA GLN A 270 -12.54 -9.25 -29.07
C GLN A 270 -14.06 -9.45 -29.06
N LYS A 271 -14.85 -8.37 -29.21
CA LYS A 271 -16.32 -8.38 -29.08
C LYS A 271 -16.77 -8.99 -27.74
N LEU A 272 -15.96 -8.82 -26.70
CA LEU A 272 -16.25 -9.27 -25.35
C LEU A 272 -16.92 -8.12 -24.59
N GLY A 273 -18.21 -8.27 -24.29
CA GLY A 273 -18.90 -7.38 -23.35
C GLY A 273 -18.44 -7.61 -21.91
N MET A 274 -18.93 -6.78 -20.97
CA MET A 274 -18.62 -6.91 -19.53
C MET A 274 -18.90 -8.31 -18.98
N THR A 275 -19.94 -9.00 -19.48
CA THR A 275 -20.31 -10.37 -19.09
C THR A 275 -19.36 -11.44 -19.67
N GLY A 276 -18.69 -11.16 -20.78
CA GLY A 276 -17.74 -12.07 -21.44
C GLY A 276 -16.36 -12.11 -20.76
N ALA A 277 -15.99 -11.06 -20.03
CA ALA A 277 -14.73 -10.96 -19.28
C ALA A 277 -14.73 -11.73 -17.94
N LEU A 278 -15.88 -12.31 -17.57
CA LEU A 278 -16.10 -13.02 -16.29
C LEU A 278 -15.72 -14.49 -16.32
N ASP A 279 -15.48 -15.03 -17.51
CA ASP A 279 -14.95 -16.38 -17.70
C ASP A 279 -13.41 -16.34 -17.56
N PRO A 280 -12.82 -17.05 -16.58
CA PRO A 280 -11.37 -17.08 -16.39
C PRO A 280 -10.60 -17.43 -17.66
N ALA A 281 -11.12 -18.32 -18.52
CA ALA A 281 -10.44 -18.71 -19.75
C ALA A 281 -10.38 -17.55 -20.77
N LYS A 282 -11.47 -16.77 -20.88
CA LYS A 282 -11.52 -15.57 -21.74
C LYS A 282 -10.70 -14.43 -21.16
N ALA A 283 -10.74 -14.26 -19.84
CA ALA A 283 -9.97 -13.26 -19.12
C ALA A 283 -8.46 -13.48 -19.31
N VAL A 284 -8.00 -14.74 -19.21
CA VAL A 284 -6.61 -15.12 -19.50
C VAL A 284 -6.24 -14.81 -20.95
N LYS A 285 -7.12 -15.12 -21.92
CA LYS A 285 -6.88 -14.78 -23.33
C LYS A 285 -6.72 -13.27 -23.54
N VAL A 286 -7.57 -12.46 -22.91
CA VAL A 286 -7.45 -10.99 -22.93
C VAL A 286 -6.12 -10.55 -22.33
N GLY A 287 -5.74 -11.12 -21.18
CA GLY A 287 -4.44 -10.86 -20.54
C GLY A 287 -3.25 -11.16 -21.46
N LYS A 288 -3.28 -12.29 -22.19
CA LYS A 288 -2.25 -12.65 -23.18
C LYS A 288 -2.17 -11.67 -24.35
N ILE A 289 -3.31 -11.16 -24.84
CA ILE A 289 -3.34 -10.15 -25.92
C ILE A 289 -2.75 -8.82 -25.43
N ILE A 290 -3.09 -8.41 -24.21
CA ILE A 290 -2.54 -7.18 -23.59
C ILE A 290 -1.04 -7.35 -23.29
N GLY A 291 -0.57 -8.59 -23.08
CA GLY A 291 0.81 -8.90 -22.73
C GLY A 291 1.11 -8.65 -21.25
N VAL A 292 0.18 -9.01 -20.36
CA VAL A 292 0.37 -8.93 -18.91
C VAL A 292 0.69 -10.29 -18.30
N ASP A 293 1.42 -10.26 -17.19
CA ASP A 293 1.76 -11.45 -16.40
C ASP A 293 0.55 -11.97 -15.59
N ALA A 294 -0.30 -11.06 -15.12
CA ALA A 294 -1.47 -11.40 -14.34
C ALA A 294 -2.67 -10.50 -14.65
N ILE A 295 -3.86 -11.04 -14.40
CA ILE A 295 -5.13 -10.32 -14.50
C ILE A 295 -5.83 -10.31 -13.15
N LEU A 296 -6.33 -9.14 -12.76
CA LEU A 296 -7.19 -8.98 -11.59
C LEU A 296 -8.63 -8.91 -12.06
N MET A 297 -9.45 -9.85 -11.60
CA MET A 297 -10.89 -9.89 -11.88
C MET A 297 -11.67 -10.18 -10.60
N GLY A 298 -12.96 -9.86 -10.59
CA GLY A 298 -13.73 -10.00 -9.37
C GLY A 298 -15.21 -9.73 -9.56
N SER A 299 -15.94 -9.77 -8.46
CA SER A 299 -17.38 -9.51 -8.42
C SER A 299 -17.75 -8.61 -7.25
N ILE A 300 -18.79 -7.82 -7.44
CA ILE A 300 -19.39 -6.95 -6.44
C ILE A 300 -20.82 -7.40 -6.28
N SER A 301 -21.22 -7.74 -5.06
CA SER A 301 -22.55 -8.24 -4.76
C SER A 301 -23.19 -7.41 -3.66
N SER A 302 -24.48 -7.06 -3.83
CA SER A 302 -25.25 -6.38 -2.79
C SER A 302 -26.16 -7.39 -2.11
N THR A 303 -26.27 -7.27 -0.78
CA THR A 303 -27.19 -8.03 0.07
C THR A 303 -28.09 -7.06 0.83
N ALA A 304 -29.13 -7.58 1.50
CA ALA A 304 -29.99 -6.75 2.35
C ALA A 304 -29.23 -6.04 3.50
N ASN A 305 -28.07 -6.58 3.88
CA ASN A 305 -27.33 -6.14 5.07
C ASN A 305 -26.02 -5.43 4.74
N GLY A 306 -25.70 -5.22 3.45
CA GLY A 306 -24.41 -4.65 3.05
C GLY A 306 -23.95 -5.05 1.64
N ILE A 307 -22.72 -4.71 1.33
CA ILE A 307 -22.06 -4.96 0.04
C ILE A 307 -20.80 -5.79 0.23
N GLY A 308 -20.61 -6.78 -0.63
CA GLY A 308 -19.43 -7.64 -0.69
C GLY A 308 -18.67 -7.45 -1.99
N MET A 309 -17.36 -7.61 -1.93
CA MET A 309 -16.46 -7.59 -3.07
C MET A 309 -15.51 -8.77 -3.00
N ASP A 310 -15.42 -9.53 -4.08
CA ASP A 310 -14.46 -10.61 -4.28
C ASP A 310 -13.48 -10.21 -5.38
N ALA A 311 -12.20 -10.48 -5.19
CA ALA A 311 -11.16 -10.22 -6.18
C ALA A 311 -10.20 -11.41 -6.26
N ARG A 312 -9.76 -11.73 -7.48
CA ARG A 312 -8.82 -12.82 -7.77
C ARG A 312 -7.77 -12.34 -8.76
N LEU A 313 -6.52 -12.56 -8.41
CA LEU A 313 -5.39 -12.35 -9.29
C LEU A 313 -5.01 -13.70 -9.93
N ILE A 314 -4.98 -13.75 -11.25
CA ILE A 314 -4.76 -14.97 -12.03
C ILE A 314 -3.53 -14.78 -12.90
N ASP A 315 -2.62 -15.75 -12.90
CA ASP A 315 -1.45 -15.79 -13.78
C ASP A 315 -1.90 -16.13 -15.22
N THR A 316 -1.48 -15.31 -16.19
CA THR A 316 -1.94 -15.46 -17.58
C THR A 316 -1.31 -16.66 -18.28
N GLU A 317 -0.12 -17.10 -17.85
CA GLU A 317 0.58 -18.21 -18.48
C GLU A 317 0.01 -19.56 -18.05
N SER A 318 -0.03 -19.80 -16.74
CA SER A 318 -0.51 -21.03 -16.12
C SER A 318 -2.03 -21.10 -15.95
N SER A 319 -2.73 -19.97 -16.08
CA SER A 319 -4.16 -19.83 -15.74
C SER A 319 -4.49 -20.13 -14.26
N GLY A 320 -3.47 -20.21 -13.39
CA GLY A 320 -3.63 -20.47 -11.97
C GLY A 320 -4.00 -19.21 -11.18
N VAL A 321 -4.78 -19.37 -10.10
CA VAL A 321 -5.08 -18.28 -9.16
C VAL A 321 -3.84 -18.05 -8.29
N ILE A 322 -3.26 -16.85 -8.37
CA ILE A 322 -2.13 -16.41 -7.53
C ILE A 322 -2.65 -16.10 -6.12
N THR A 323 -3.69 -15.28 -6.03
CA THR A 323 -4.34 -14.91 -4.77
C THR A 323 -5.81 -14.56 -4.99
N ALA A 324 -6.60 -14.75 -3.95
CA ALA A 324 -8.01 -14.37 -3.89
C ALA A 324 -8.28 -13.68 -2.55
N LYS A 325 -9.00 -12.56 -2.60
CA LYS A 325 -9.38 -11.74 -1.43
C LYS A 325 -10.83 -11.34 -1.52
N ASP A 326 -11.44 -11.15 -0.37
CA ASP A 326 -12.79 -10.65 -0.22
C ASP A 326 -12.85 -9.51 0.81
N ALA A 327 -13.85 -8.66 0.67
CA ALA A 327 -14.15 -7.60 1.61
C ALA A 327 -15.67 -7.43 1.72
N TYR A 328 -16.13 -7.05 2.92
CA TYR A 328 -17.53 -6.82 3.20
C TYR A 328 -17.70 -5.52 4.00
N SER A 329 -18.72 -4.75 3.65
CA SER A 329 -19.19 -3.62 4.44
C SER A 329 -20.67 -3.75 4.73
N GLY A 330 -21.06 -3.50 5.98
CA GLY A 330 -22.47 -3.38 6.37
C GLY A 330 -23.14 -2.12 5.82
N GLN A 331 -22.39 -1.23 5.18
CA GLN A 331 -22.87 -0.01 4.56
C GLN A 331 -22.62 -0.05 3.05
N ASN A 332 -23.61 0.37 2.27
CA ASN A 332 -23.52 0.40 0.81
C ASN A 332 -23.25 1.84 0.30
N THR A 333 -22.22 2.49 0.85
CA THR A 333 -21.80 3.82 0.37
C THR A 333 -20.66 3.71 -0.63
N LEU A 334 -20.54 4.71 -1.52
CA LEU A 334 -19.40 4.80 -2.45
C LEU A 334 -18.05 4.87 -1.71
N GLN A 335 -18.02 5.44 -0.50
CA GLN A 335 -16.80 5.51 0.28
C GLN A 335 -16.40 4.13 0.78
N ASP A 336 -17.34 3.34 1.29
CA ASP A 336 -17.07 1.95 1.74
C ASP A 336 -16.58 1.09 0.59
N ILE A 337 -17.19 1.21 -0.59
CA ILE A 337 -16.76 0.51 -1.80
C ILE A 337 -15.31 0.86 -2.17
N LYS A 338 -14.95 2.16 -2.10
CA LYS A 338 -13.58 2.61 -2.35
C LYS A 338 -12.61 2.10 -1.29
N THR A 339 -13.02 2.05 -0.02
CA THR A 339 -12.22 1.49 1.08
C THR A 339 -11.98 0.00 0.84
N MET A 340 -13.02 -0.79 0.58
CA MET A 340 -12.89 -2.23 0.26
C MET A 340 -11.95 -2.48 -0.93
N ALA A 341 -12.06 -1.71 -2.00
CA ALA A 341 -11.15 -1.81 -3.15
C ALA A 341 -9.69 -1.49 -2.77
N THR A 342 -9.48 -0.55 -1.85
CA THR A 342 -8.16 -0.21 -1.31
C THR A 342 -7.62 -1.34 -0.45
N ASP A 343 -8.44 -1.88 0.46
CA ASP A 343 -8.06 -2.94 1.37
C ASP A 343 -7.67 -4.21 0.60
N ILE A 344 -8.48 -4.60 -0.39
CA ILE A 344 -8.15 -5.71 -1.29
C ILE A 344 -6.82 -5.45 -2.01
N SER A 345 -6.58 -4.23 -2.50
CA SER A 345 -5.31 -3.88 -3.17
C SER A 345 -4.11 -4.06 -2.25
N ILE A 346 -4.23 -3.63 -0.98
CA ILE A 346 -3.19 -3.81 0.05
C ILE A 346 -2.99 -5.29 0.37
N GLN A 347 -4.07 -6.05 0.51
CA GLN A 347 -4.00 -7.49 0.77
C GLN A 347 -3.34 -8.26 -0.38
N ILE A 348 -3.63 -7.90 -1.64
CA ILE A 348 -2.97 -8.47 -2.82
C ILE A 348 -1.48 -8.12 -2.83
N TYR A 349 -1.13 -6.87 -2.51
CA TYR A 349 0.28 -6.46 -2.39
C TYR A 349 1.03 -7.29 -1.35
N ASN A 350 0.43 -7.52 -0.18
CA ASN A 350 1.04 -8.30 0.89
C ASN A 350 1.25 -9.78 0.54
N ASP A 351 0.40 -10.34 -0.33
CA ASP A 351 0.50 -11.72 -0.79
C ASP A 351 1.59 -11.93 -1.85
N ILE A 352 2.12 -10.85 -2.45
CA ILE A 352 3.09 -10.89 -3.55
C ILE A 352 4.40 -10.20 -3.13
N PRO A 353 5.20 -10.87 -2.29
CA PRO A 353 6.37 -10.26 -1.70
C PRO A 353 7.43 -9.98 -2.77
N LEU A 354 8.10 -8.83 -2.65
CA LEU A 354 9.22 -8.45 -3.51
C LEU A 354 10.53 -8.77 -2.79
N VAL A 355 11.02 -9.98 -3.02
CA VAL A 355 12.14 -10.53 -2.25
C VAL A 355 13.34 -10.72 -3.16
N GLU A 356 14.49 -10.24 -2.70
CA GLU A 356 15.77 -10.52 -3.33
C GLU A 356 16.46 -11.74 -2.69
N GLY A 357 17.26 -12.41 -3.51
CA GLY A 357 18.10 -13.53 -3.12
C GLY A 357 19.15 -13.84 -4.16
N TYR A 358 19.64 -15.07 -4.13
CA TYR A 358 20.72 -15.57 -4.97
C TYR A 358 20.38 -16.95 -5.54
N LEU A 359 20.83 -17.18 -6.77
CA LEU A 359 20.93 -18.51 -7.37
C LEU A 359 22.09 -19.26 -6.70
N ILE A 360 21.78 -20.25 -5.86
CA ILE A 360 22.78 -20.97 -5.04
C ILE A 360 23.23 -22.30 -5.67
N LYS A 361 22.45 -22.88 -6.57
CA LYS A 361 22.82 -24.10 -7.31
C LYS A 361 22.10 -24.16 -8.65
N LEU A 362 22.77 -24.70 -9.66
CA LEU A 362 22.20 -24.94 -10.99
C LEU A 362 22.60 -26.34 -11.46
N ASN A 363 21.62 -27.20 -11.70
CA ASN A 363 21.85 -28.55 -12.23
C ASN A 363 21.92 -28.53 -13.77
N PRO A 364 22.69 -29.44 -14.39
CA PRO A 364 22.72 -29.59 -15.85
C PRO A 364 21.34 -29.87 -16.50
N ALA A 365 20.42 -30.45 -15.73
CA ALA A 365 19.04 -30.73 -16.15
C ALA A 365 18.14 -29.47 -16.24
N GLY A 366 18.62 -28.30 -15.83
CA GLY A 366 17.87 -27.05 -15.87
C GLY A 366 17.10 -26.70 -14.58
N GLU A 367 17.40 -27.38 -13.48
CA GLU A 367 16.86 -27.09 -12.15
C GLU A 367 17.76 -26.08 -11.43
N ALA A 368 17.16 -25.02 -10.91
CA ALA A 368 17.81 -23.95 -10.17
C ALA A 368 17.37 -24.00 -8.70
N PHE A 369 18.28 -23.71 -7.78
CA PHE A 369 17.99 -23.58 -6.36
C PHE A 369 18.30 -22.17 -5.89
N LEU A 370 17.41 -21.60 -5.08
CA LEU A 370 17.48 -20.22 -4.62
C LEU A 370 17.45 -20.15 -3.09
N ASP A 371 18.07 -19.13 -2.49
CA ASP A 371 18.07 -18.87 -1.04
C ASP A 371 16.84 -18.06 -0.55
N ILE A 372 15.73 -18.20 -1.27
CA ILE A 372 14.43 -17.60 -0.95
C ILE A 372 13.43 -18.72 -0.75
N GLY A 373 12.69 -18.67 0.36
CA GLY A 373 11.79 -19.73 0.78
C GLY A 373 10.50 -19.18 1.39
N THR A 374 9.69 -20.04 2.00
CA THR A 374 8.42 -19.66 2.61
C THR A 374 8.59 -18.66 3.75
N ALA A 375 9.74 -18.63 4.44
CA ALA A 375 10.04 -17.64 5.47
C ALA A 375 10.10 -16.20 4.92
N LYS A 376 10.38 -16.04 3.63
CA LYS A 376 10.32 -14.75 2.92
C LYS A 376 9.00 -14.59 2.12
N GLY A 377 8.04 -15.49 2.30
CA GLY A 377 6.74 -15.44 1.64
C GLY A 377 6.69 -16.06 0.24
N MET A 378 7.74 -16.76 -0.19
CA MET A 378 7.75 -17.44 -1.49
C MET A 378 6.79 -18.63 -1.52
N ARG A 379 6.19 -18.90 -2.69
CA ARG A 379 5.23 -19.99 -2.92
C ARG A 379 5.49 -20.68 -4.26
N LYS A 380 5.10 -21.96 -4.34
CA LYS A 380 5.10 -22.71 -5.59
C LYS A 380 4.29 -21.96 -6.66
N GLY A 381 4.80 -21.92 -7.87
CA GLY A 381 4.20 -21.21 -9.01
C GLY A 381 4.61 -19.74 -9.13
N MET A 382 5.30 -19.16 -8.14
CA MET A 382 5.83 -17.80 -8.28
C MET A 382 6.96 -17.76 -9.31
N LYS A 383 7.02 -16.67 -10.08
CA LYS A 383 8.12 -16.41 -11.01
C LYS A 383 9.20 -15.60 -10.32
N VAL A 384 10.44 -15.82 -10.74
CA VAL A 384 11.62 -15.17 -10.18
C VAL A 384 12.52 -14.75 -11.34
N VAL A 385 12.98 -13.51 -11.32
CA VAL A 385 13.88 -12.98 -12.34
C VAL A 385 15.31 -13.07 -11.85
N VAL A 386 16.17 -13.65 -12.68
CA VAL A 386 17.61 -13.69 -12.47
C VAL A 386 18.24 -12.52 -13.18
N TYR A 387 19.14 -11.81 -12.50
CA TYR A 387 19.78 -10.63 -13.04
C TYR A 387 21.24 -10.50 -12.59
N LYS A 388 21.98 -9.70 -13.37
CA LYS A 388 23.37 -9.35 -13.09
C LYS A 388 23.48 -7.84 -12.88
N GLU A 389 24.13 -7.44 -11.78
CA GLU A 389 24.58 -6.06 -11.58
C GLU A 389 25.84 -5.79 -12.42
N GLY A 390 25.81 -4.71 -13.17
CA GLY A 390 26.90 -4.15 -13.97
C GLY A 390 27.52 -2.93 -13.31
N GLU A 391 27.90 -1.95 -14.13
CA GLU A 391 28.66 -0.77 -13.67
C GLU A 391 27.83 0.16 -12.76
N GLU A 392 28.49 0.72 -11.76
CA GLU A 392 27.93 1.76 -10.91
C GLU A 392 27.77 3.06 -11.69
N ILE A 393 26.54 3.56 -11.75
CA ILE A 393 26.22 4.86 -12.34
C ILE A 393 26.48 5.91 -11.27
N LYS A 394 27.47 6.78 -11.50
CA LYS A 394 27.86 7.83 -10.55
C LYS A 394 27.42 9.20 -11.06
N HIS A 395 26.98 10.06 -10.15
CA HIS A 395 26.72 11.45 -10.48
C HIS A 395 28.05 12.12 -10.86
N PRO A 396 28.16 12.77 -12.04
CA PRO A 396 29.44 13.23 -12.58
C PRO A 396 30.11 14.31 -11.72
N VAL A 397 29.33 15.03 -10.90
CA VAL A 397 29.82 16.14 -10.07
C VAL A 397 30.01 15.76 -8.59
N THR A 398 29.12 14.97 -7.99
CA THR A 398 29.17 14.66 -6.55
C THR A 398 29.93 13.36 -6.28
N GLY A 399 30.15 12.54 -7.30
CA GLY A 399 30.74 11.20 -7.16
C GLY A 399 29.82 10.18 -6.48
N GLU A 400 28.59 10.58 -6.13
CA GLU A 400 27.59 9.73 -5.50
C GLU A 400 27.18 8.60 -6.45
N ILE A 401 27.09 7.37 -5.94
CA ILE A 401 26.59 6.23 -6.70
C ILE A 401 25.06 6.34 -6.75
N LEU A 402 24.53 6.70 -7.92
CA LEU A 402 23.09 6.85 -8.18
C LEU A 402 22.41 5.50 -8.42
N GLY A 403 23.17 4.47 -8.78
CA GLY A 403 22.64 3.13 -9.01
C GLY A 403 23.67 2.22 -9.66
N LYS A 404 23.21 1.06 -10.11
CA LYS A 404 24.02 0.10 -10.86
C LYS A 404 23.25 -0.30 -12.09
N GLN A 405 23.90 -0.32 -13.25
CA GLN A 405 23.28 -0.92 -14.41
C GLN A 405 22.89 -2.37 -14.08
N VAL A 406 21.69 -2.80 -14.45
CA VAL A 406 21.27 -4.17 -14.19
C VAL A 406 20.75 -4.79 -15.47
N THR A 407 21.14 -6.05 -15.69
CA THR A 407 20.82 -6.80 -16.91
C THR A 407 20.04 -8.06 -16.52
N LYS A 408 18.84 -8.23 -17.11
CA LYS A 408 18.06 -9.48 -16.99
C LYS A 408 18.86 -10.62 -17.63
N VAL A 409 18.93 -11.75 -16.94
CA VAL A 409 19.61 -12.97 -17.40
C VAL A 409 18.60 -14.05 -17.78
N GLY A 410 17.50 -14.15 -17.04
CA GLY A 410 16.45 -15.11 -17.31
C GLY A 410 15.32 -15.06 -16.30
N GLU A 411 14.32 -15.91 -16.48
CA GLU A 411 13.16 -16.05 -15.61
C GLU A 411 13.01 -17.52 -15.19
N LEU A 412 12.69 -17.73 -13.92
CA LEU A 412 12.53 -19.05 -13.28
C LEU A 412 11.12 -19.18 -12.72
N LEU A 413 10.58 -20.39 -12.67
CA LEU A 413 9.32 -20.74 -12.02
C LEU A 413 9.59 -21.60 -10.80
N LEU A 414 9.12 -21.20 -9.62
CA LEU A 414 9.25 -22.00 -8.41
C LEU A 414 8.40 -23.28 -8.50
N THR A 415 9.05 -24.43 -8.47
CA THR A 415 8.40 -25.75 -8.54
C THR A 415 8.18 -26.33 -7.14
N GLU A 416 9.07 -26.04 -6.20
CA GLU A 416 9.00 -26.45 -4.81
C GLU A 416 9.59 -25.37 -3.90
N VAL A 417 9.01 -25.14 -2.72
CA VAL A 417 9.45 -24.11 -1.79
C VAL A 417 9.52 -24.67 -0.38
N GLN A 418 10.71 -24.55 0.22
CA GLN A 418 11.01 -24.92 1.60
C GLN A 418 11.14 -23.66 2.45
N GLU A 419 11.42 -23.81 3.75
CA GLU A 419 11.47 -22.66 4.68
C GLU A 419 12.46 -21.58 4.25
N LYS A 420 13.69 -21.99 3.89
CA LYS A 420 14.81 -21.06 3.61
C LYS A 420 15.28 -21.09 2.16
N MET A 421 14.73 -21.96 1.33
CA MET A 421 15.16 -22.13 -0.06
C MET A 421 14.00 -22.58 -0.95
N SER A 422 14.20 -22.49 -2.26
CA SER A 422 13.24 -22.96 -3.26
C SER A 422 13.94 -23.63 -4.43
N GLU A 423 13.25 -24.57 -5.04
CA GLU A 423 13.60 -25.17 -6.31
C GLU A 423 12.80 -24.51 -7.43
N ALA A 424 13.44 -24.31 -8.57
CA ALA A 424 12.86 -23.60 -9.68
C ALA A 424 13.27 -24.21 -11.02
N GLN A 425 12.35 -24.18 -11.99
CA GLN A 425 12.62 -24.53 -13.37
C GLN A 425 12.89 -23.27 -14.19
N ILE A 426 13.83 -23.33 -15.13
CA ILE A 426 14.11 -22.21 -16.03
C ILE A 426 12.96 -22.08 -17.04
N LEU A 427 12.30 -20.92 -17.04
CA LEU A 427 11.27 -20.58 -18.03
C LEU A 427 11.87 -19.91 -19.26
N GLU A 428 12.76 -18.95 -19.04
CA GLU A 428 13.32 -18.10 -20.09
C GLU A 428 14.80 -17.83 -19.82
N LYS A 429 15.60 -17.79 -20.89
CA LYS A 429 16.99 -17.32 -20.88
C LYS A 429 17.14 -16.20 -21.90
N GLU A 430 17.72 -15.09 -21.47
CA GLU A 430 18.03 -13.98 -22.36
C GLU A 430 19.13 -14.35 -23.35
N ALA A 431 18.96 -13.91 -24.60
CA ALA A 431 19.91 -14.23 -25.66
C ALA A 431 21.30 -13.69 -25.34
N GLY A 432 22.31 -14.57 -25.38
CA GLY A 432 23.69 -14.22 -25.05
C GLY A 432 24.00 -14.12 -23.56
N GLN A 433 23.06 -14.44 -22.67
CA GLN A 433 23.29 -14.54 -21.22
C GLN A 433 23.34 -16.00 -20.77
N SER A 434 24.12 -16.27 -19.73
CA SER A 434 24.20 -17.58 -19.09
C SER A 434 23.82 -17.48 -17.61
N LEU A 435 23.02 -18.44 -17.16
CA LEU A 435 22.68 -18.60 -15.74
C LEU A 435 23.87 -19.20 -15.01
N THR A 436 24.33 -18.53 -13.96
CA THR A 436 25.47 -18.98 -13.14
C THR A 436 25.19 -18.80 -11.66
N VAL A 437 25.72 -19.71 -10.84
CA VAL A 437 25.61 -19.63 -9.37
C VAL A 437 26.23 -18.31 -8.88
N GLY A 438 25.57 -17.69 -7.89
CA GLY A 438 25.93 -16.39 -7.32
C GLY A 438 25.23 -15.20 -8.00
N GLN A 439 24.50 -15.41 -9.09
CA GLN A 439 23.66 -14.35 -9.67
C GLN A 439 22.50 -13.99 -8.72
N LYS A 440 22.11 -12.71 -8.75
CA LYS A 440 21.00 -12.22 -7.95
C LYS A 440 19.68 -12.62 -8.56
N VAL A 441 18.69 -12.83 -7.69
CA VAL A 441 17.32 -13.10 -8.09
C VAL A 441 16.36 -12.17 -7.37
N VAL A 442 15.23 -11.90 -7.99
CA VAL A 442 14.13 -11.13 -7.39
C VAL A 442 12.78 -11.76 -7.74
N ALA A 443 11.92 -11.90 -6.73
CA ALA A 443 10.56 -12.38 -6.91
C ALA A 443 9.77 -11.42 -7.81
N LYS A 444 9.07 -11.97 -8.80
CA LYS A 444 8.31 -11.18 -9.77
C LYS A 444 6.97 -10.74 -9.20
#